data_AF-A0AAD5AZF9-F1
#
_entry.id   AF-A0AAD5AZF9-F1
#
_cell.length_a   1.000
_cell.length_b   1.000
_cell.length_c   1.000
_cell.angle_alpha   90.00
_cell.angle_beta   90.00
_cell.angle_gamma   90.00
#
_symmetry.space_group_name_H-M   'P 1'
#
loop_
_entity.id
_entity.type
_entity.pdbx_description
1 polymer ?
#
loop_
_entity_poly.entity_id
_entity_poly.type
_entity_poly.pdbx_seq_one_letter_code
_entity_poly.pdbx_strand_id
1 'polypeptide(L)'
;MNLRGLFQDFNPSKFLIYASLLLFSILLALKLDGVIQWSYWAVFTPLWLWKLLVVIGASIGTGVWASNPRYRVEGETHVEFKAMLIAVTIHILLLMFEVLVCDRVERGSYVWLLVFMPLFFASPMSVAACVWGFRHDRSLELEIMCSVNILQFIFIALRLDKIIAWDWLVVCVPLWILMSFLCLVVLYYIIWSMLFLRSVDIIAEQRRTYVTMAVSWITIVVPLLIFEILLVYKLDGHNKLSYVSLFVPLWLSLVTLMASTFGQKGGNHWWFGIRKDFCLFLLELFPLLREYGNISYNLQHDDSDTYEETRAVPEPLKVAPMFFHKGVEIMPFPEKYFDPPPKLSLDIPD
;
A
#
# COMPACT_ATOMS: atom_id res chain seq x y z
N MET A 1 20.09 -15.41 -1.74
CA MET A 1 18.97 -14.43 -1.68
C MET A 1 19.57 -13.05 -1.95
N ASN A 2 19.12 -12.34 -2.99
CA ASN A 2 19.75 -11.10 -3.43
C ASN A 2 19.26 -9.93 -2.57
N LEU A 3 19.95 -9.63 -1.46
CA LEU A 3 19.59 -8.56 -0.51
C LEU A 3 19.42 -7.22 -1.20
N ARG A 4 20.21 -6.96 -2.24
CA ARG A 4 20.11 -5.73 -3.05
C ARG A 4 18.75 -5.59 -3.74
N GLY A 5 18.18 -6.69 -4.25
CA GLY A 5 16.84 -6.68 -4.84
C GLY A 5 15.74 -6.42 -3.79
N LEU A 6 15.88 -7.02 -2.60
CA LEU A 6 14.92 -6.84 -1.52
C LEU A 6 14.88 -5.41 -0.96
N PHE A 7 16.04 -4.73 -0.90
CA PHE A 7 16.09 -3.31 -0.55
C PHE A 7 15.66 -2.38 -1.69
N GLN A 8 15.81 -2.79 -2.95
CA GLN A 8 15.39 -2.00 -4.10
C GLN A 8 13.85 -1.93 -4.23
N ASP A 9 13.16 -3.02 -3.90
CA ASP A 9 11.69 -3.11 -3.94
C ASP A 9 11.01 -2.82 -2.58
N PHE A 10 11.70 -2.12 -1.67
CA PHE A 10 11.14 -1.73 -0.38
C PHE A 10 10.37 -0.41 -0.48
N ASN A 11 9.11 -0.42 -0.04
CA ASN A 11 8.29 0.79 0.06
C ASN A 11 8.27 1.34 1.50
N PRO A 12 9.12 2.33 1.83
CA PRO A 12 9.26 2.85 3.19
C PRO A 12 8.00 3.59 3.67
N SER A 13 7.28 4.24 2.74
CA SER A 13 6.10 5.03 3.07
C SER A 13 4.99 4.12 3.60
N LYS A 14 4.69 3.03 2.88
CA LYS A 14 3.69 2.04 3.29
C LYS A 14 4.12 1.27 4.54
N PHE A 15 5.41 0.92 4.64
CA PHE A 15 5.93 0.27 5.84
C PHE A 15 5.69 1.14 7.09
N LEU A 16 6.02 2.43 7.02
CA LEU A 16 5.80 3.36 8.12
C LEU A 16 4.32 3.47 8.49
N ILE A 17 3.42 3.50 7.49
CA ILE A 17 1.97 3.51 7.71
C ILE A 17 1.54 2.28 8.51
N TYR A 18 1.86 1.08 8.00
CA TYR A 18 1.44 -0.16 8.62
C TYR A 18 2.07 -0.38 9.99
N ALA A 19 3.34 -0.02 10.18
CA ALA A 19 4.01 -0.08 11.48
C ALA A 19 3.36 0.87 12.50
N SER A 20 3.00 2.09 12.07
CA SER A 20 2.34 3.08 12.93
C SER A 20 0.91 2.64 13.30
N LEU A 21 0.15 2.10 12.34
CA LEU A 21 -1.18 1.54 12.57
C LEU A 21 -1.12 0.32 13.51
N LEU A 22 -0.13 -0.57 13.33
CA LEU A 22 0.07 -1.73 14.18
C LEU A 22 0.37 -1.29 15.62
N LEU A 23 1.36 -0.41 15.81
CA LEU A 23 1.73 0.07 17.14
C LEU A 23 0.57 0.81 17.82
N PHE A 24 -0.14 1.67 17.09
CA PHE A 24 -1.35 2.32 17.58
C PHE A 24 -2.42 1.30 18.02
N SER A 25 -2.70 0.30 17.19
CA SER A 25 -3.73 -0.71 17.48
C SER A 25 -3.38 -1.55 18.71
N ILE A 26 -2.10 -1.85 18.94
CA ILE A 26 -1.61 -2.54 20.13
C ILE A 26 -1.80 -1.67 21.38
N LEU A 27 -1.33 -0.41 21.33
CA LEU A 27 -1.47 0.52 22.45
C LEU A 27 -2.95 0.78 22.79
N LEU A 28 -3.80 0.91 21.76
CA LEU A 28 -5.23 1.10 21.93
C LEU A 28 -5.88 -0.12 22.60
N ALA A 29 -5.60 -1.34 22.13
CA ALA A 29 -6.14 -2.56 22.74
C ALA A 29 -5.72 -2.70 24.21
N LEU A 30 -4.44 -2.46 24.53
CA LEU A 30 -3.94 -2.49 25.90
C LEU A 30 -4.58 -1.43 26.79
N LYS A 31 -4.84 -0.22 26.24
CA LYS A 31 -5.51 0.85 26.97
C LYS A 31 -6.97 0.51 27.23
N LEU A 32 -7.68 -0.03 26.24
CA LEU A 32 -9.09 -0.42 26.36
C LEU A 32 -9.30 -1.57 27.35
N ASP A 33 -8.31 -2.47 27.49
CA ASP A 33 -8.31 -3.51 28.53
C ASP A 33 -7.81 -3.03 29.91
N GLY A 34 -7.43 -1.76 30.04
CA GLY A 34 -6.96 -1.18 31.31
C GLY A 34 -5.56 -1.65 31.76
N VAL A 35 -4.83 -2.36 30.89
CA VAL A 35 -3.46 -2.85 31.16
C VAL A 35 -2.49 -1.68 31.28
N ILE A 36 -2.66 -0.64 30.46
CA ILE A 36 -1.88 0.60 30.51
C ILE A 36 -2.74 1.78 30.96
N GLN A 37 -2.19 2.62 31.83
CA GLN A 37 -2.87 3.82 32.36
C GLN A 37 -2.46 5.11 31.64
N TRP A 38 -1.90 5.00 30.44
CA TRP A 38 -1.47 6.15 29.63
C TRP A 38 -2.65 7.01 29.18
N SER A 39 -2.44 8.30 28.92
CA SER A 39 -3.46 9.17 28.32
C SER A 39 -3.72 8.76 26.87
N TYR A 40 -4.90 9.11 26.33
CA TYR A 40 -5.17 8.86 24.91
C TYR A 40 -4.18 9.58 24.00
N TRP A 41 -3.64 10.71 24.46
CA TRP A 41 -2.56 11.42 23.77
C TRP A 41 -1.32 10.54 23.56
N ALA A 42 -0.85 9.82 24.58
CA ALA A 42 0.28 8.91 24.42
C ALA A 42 -0.04 7.71 23.52
N VAL A 43 -1.27 7.18 23.58
CA VAL A 43 -1.71 6.06 22.72
C VAL A 43 -1.70 6.43 21.23
N PHE A 44 -2.06 7.66 20.89
CA PHE A 44 -2.07 8.16 19.50
C PHE A 44 -0.69 8.58 18.97
N THR A 45 0.35 8.58 19.79
CA THR A 45 1.71 9.03 19.40
C THR A 45 2.26 8.35 18.12
N PRO A 46 2.10 7.04 17.88
CA PRO A 46 2.57 6.41 16.64
C PRO A 46 1.91 7.02 15.39
N LEU A 47 0.62 7.34 15.48
CA LEU A 47 -0.11 7.98 14.39
C LEU A 47 0.44 9.38 14.13
N TRP A 48 0.60 10.20 15.16
CA TRP A 48 1.11 11.56 15.01
C TRP A 48 2.51 11.61 14.43
N LEU A 49 3.39 10.70 14.85
CA LEU A 49 4.76 10.63 14.34
C LEU A 49 4.77 10.43 12.82
N TRP A 50 3.94 9.52 12.32
CA TRP A 50 3.80 9.31 10.88
C TRP A 50 3.23 10.54 10.16
N LYS A 51 2.16 11.18 10.68
CA LYS A 51 1.59 12.39 10.05
C LYS A 51 2.58 13.56 10.06
N LEU A 52 3.32 13.73 11.15
CA LEU A 52 4.38 14.73 11.26
C LEU A 52 5.44 14.51 10.18
N LEU A 53 5.84 13.25 9.95
CA LEU A 53 6.79 12.92 8.89
C LEU A 53 6.29 13.31 7.50
N VAL A 54 4.99 13.07 7.22
CA VAL A 54 4.36 13.49 5.95
C VAL A 54 4.37 15.01 5.81
N VAL A 55 4.06 15.76 6.87
CA VAL A 55 4.07 17.24 6.85
C VAL A 55 5.49 17.78 6.66
N ILE A 56 6.49 17.21 7.34
CA ILE A 56 7.90 17.58 7.16
C ILE A 56 8.34 17.28 5.73
N GLY A 57 8.03 16.09 5.21
CA GLY A 57 8.36 15.70 3.84
C GLY A 57 7.76 16.65 2.80
N ALA A 58 6.51 17.07 2.99
CA ALA A 58 5.85 18.03 2.13
C ALA A 58 6.41 19.45 2.23
N SER A 59 6.80 19.87 3.44
CA SER A 59 7.44 21.17 3.65
C SER A 59 8.78 21.24 2.92
N ILE A 60 9.60 20.19 3.03
CA ILE A 60 10.85 20.07 2.28
C ILE A 60 10.59 20.01 0.78
N GLY A 61 9.63 19.20 0.33
CA GLY A 61 9.24 19.12 -1.08
C GLY A 61 8.79 20.47 -1.66
N THR A 62 8.03 21.24 -0.88
CA THR A 62 7.60 22.60 -1.26
C THR A 62 8.77 23.58 -1.31
N GLY A 63 9.71 23.52 -0.37
CA GLY A 63 10.93 24.32 -0.39
C GLY A 63 11.81 24.03 -1.62
N VAL A 64 11.99 22.75 -1.96
CA VAL A 64 12.72 22.31 -3.17
C VAL A 64 12.00 22.75 -4.43
N TRP A 65 10.67 22.65 -4.49
CA TRP A 65 9.85 23.12 -5.60
C TRP A 65 9.98 24.64 -5.81
N ALA A 66 9.92 25.42 -4.74
CA ALA A 66 10.04 26.88 -4.79
C ALA A 66 11.43 27.33 -5.26
N SER A 67 12.49 26.61 -4.85
CA SER A 67 13.88 26.97 -5.13
C SER A 67 14.32 26.66 -6.57
N ASN A 68 13.56 25.85 -7.31
CA ASN A 68 13.97 25.32 -8.61
C ASN A 68 12.90 25.58 -9.69
N PRO A 69 12.98 26.71 -10.41
CA PRO A 69 11.99 27.11 -11.42
C PRO A 69 11.85 26.11 -12.58
N ARG A 70 12.89 25.33 -12.85
CA ARG A 70 12.92 24.32 -13.93
C ARG A 70 11.81 23.27 -13.80
N TYR A 71 11.36 23.00 -12.57
CA TYR A 71 10.29 22.02 -12.32
C TYR A 71 8.92 22.49 -12.79
N ARG A 72 8.74 23.78 -13.09
CA ARG A 72 7.48 24.28 -13.66
C ARG A 72 7.33 24.00 -15.15
N VAL A 73 8.43 23.66 -15.83
CA VAL A 73 8.46 23.41 -17.28
C VAL A 73 8.19 21.94 -17.59
N GLU A 74 8.57 21.03 -16.67
CA GLU A 74 8.35 19.59 -16.78
C GLU A 74 6.94 19.23 -16.27
N GLY A 75 5.99 19.00 -17.19
CA GLY A 75 4.58 18.79 -16.87
C GLY A 75 4.30 17.64 -15.89
N GLU A 76 5.09 16.56 -15.93
CA GLU A 76 4.95 15.41 -15.03
C GLU A 76 5.26 15.76 -13.57
N THR A 77 6.35 16.49 -13.32
CA THR A 77 6.74 16.88 -11.95
C THR A 77 5.72 17.82 -11.30
N HIS A 78 4.99 18.60 -12.10
CA HIS A 78 3.92 19.45 -11.62
C HIS A 78 2.68 18.66 -11.17
N VAL A 79 2.37 17.55 -11.85
CA VAL A 79 1.30 16.63 -11.43
C VAL A 79 1.68 15.96 -10.12
N GLU A 80 2.90 15.45 -9.98
CA GLU A 80 3.39 14.82 -8.75
C GLU A 80 3.40 15.79 -7.55
N PHE A 81 3.80 17.05 -7.77
CA PHE A 81 3.75 18.07 -6.74
C PHE A 81 2.31 18.36 -6.28
N LYS A 82 1.35 18.49 -7.21
CA LYS A 82 -0.07 18.64 -6.87
C LYS A 82 -0.60 17.44 -6.10
N ALA A 83 -0.20 16.24 -6.50
CA ALA A 83 -0.52 15.00 -5.82
C ALA A 83 -0.03 14.98 -4.36
N MET A 84 1.21 15.44 -4.13
CA MET A 84 1.77 15.61 -2.79
C MET A 84 0.93 16.60 -1.95
N LEU A 85 0.54 17.75 -2.51
CA LEU A 85 -0.29 18.73 -1.80
C LEU A 85 -1.67 18.19 -1.42
N ILE A 86 -2.31 17.46 -2.33
CA ILE A 86 -3.60 16.80 -2.07
C ILE A 86 -3.45 15.79 -0.92
N ALA A 87 -2.41 14.93 -0.98
CA ALA A 87 -2.16 13.95 0.07
C ALA A 87 -1.96 14.63 1.43
N VAL A 88 -1.14 15.68 1.50
CA VAL A 88 -0.84 16.42 2.74
C VAL A 88 -2.09 17.08 3.31
N THR A 89 -2.94 17.65 2.46
CA THR A 89 -4.22 18.24 2.88
C THR A 89 -5.10 17.19 3.57
N ILE A 90 -5.19 15.99 3.00
CA ILE A 90 -5.94 14.88 3.61
C ILE A 90 -5.31 14.46 4.94
N HIS A 91 -3.98 14.38 5.03
CA HIS A 91 -3.29 14.03 6.29
C HIS A 91 -3.49 15.08 7.38
N ILE A 92 -3.54 16.37 7.02
CA ILE A 92 -3.82 17.46 7.98
C ILE A 92 -5.25 17.35 8.52
N LEU A 93 -6.23 17.01 7.68
CA LEU A 93 -7.61 16.79 8.13
C LEU A 93 -7.73 15.55 9.02
N LEU A 94 -7.03 14.47 8.69
CA LEU A 94 -6.93 13.28 9.53
C LEU A 94 -6.29 13.60 10.88
N LEU A 95 -5.21 14.40 10.88
CA LEU A 95 -4.57 14.86 12.12
C LEU A 95 -5.54 15.72 12.95
N MET A 96 -6.28 16.63 12.32
CA MET A 96 -7.31 17.43 12.99
C MET A 96 -8.39 16.54 13.62
N PHE A 97 -8.85 15.52 12.90
CA PHE A 97 -9.77 14.51 13.43
C PHE A 97 -9.18 13.78 14.65
N GLU A 98 -7.94 13.29 14.56
CA GLU A 98 -7.27 12.58 15.66
C GLU A 98 -7.14 13.43 16.93
N VAL A 99 -6.78 14.71 16.77
CA VAL A 99 -6.70 15.66 17.89
C VAL A 99 -8.09 15.87 18.51
N LEU A 100 -9.13 16.05 17.69
CA LEU A 100 -10.50 16.20 18.18
C LEU A 100 -11.02 14.94 18.87
N VAL A 101 -10.63 13.74 18.40
CA VAL A 101 -10.97 12.48 19.07
C VAL A 101 -10.29 12.40 20.43
N CYS A 102 -8.99 12.68 20.50
CA CYS A 102 -8.24 12.64 21.76
C CYS A 102 -8.82 13.60 22.80
N ASP A 103 -9.08 14.85 22.41
CA ASP A 103 -9.63 15.84 23.34
C ASP A 103 -11.07 15.48 23.77
N ARG A 104 -11.89 14.97 22.85
CA ARG A 104 -13.25 14.49 23.18
C ARG A 104 -13.23 13.33 24.16
N VAL A 105 -12.39 12.32 23.92
CA VAL A 105 -12.34 11.13 24.76
C VAL A 105 -11.82 11.46 26.17
N GLU A 106 -10.88 12.40 26.29
CA GLU A 106 -10.30 12.78 27.58
C GLU A 106 -11.17 13.78 28.36
N ARG A 107 -11.77 14.78 27.68
CA ARG A 107 -12.49 15.90 28.34
C ARG A 107 -14.01 15.86 28.20
N GLY A 108 -14.55 15.17 27.20
CA GLY A 108 -16.00 15.03 27.03
C GLY A 108 -16.73 16.34 26.67
N SER A 109 -16.08 17.31 26.01
CA SER A 109 -16.61 18.68 25.94
C SER A 109 -17.56 19.01 24.76
N TYR A 110 -17.54 18.28 23.64
CA TYR A 110 -18.37 18.60 22.44
C TYR A 110 -18.91 17.35 21.70
N VAL A 111 -19.97 17.49 20.90
CA VAL A 111 -20.63 16.37 20.18
C VAL A 111 -19.70 15.67 19.16
N TRP A 112 -19.92 14.38 18.93
CA TRP A 112 -19.17 13.56 17.98
C TRP A 112 -19.33 14.01 16.53
N LEU A 113 -20.50 14.56 16.16
CA LEU A 113 -20.68 15.19 14.84
C LEU A 113 -19.62 16.26 14.55
N LEU A 114 -19.24 17.05 15.56
CA LEU A 114 -18.20 18.07 15.44
C LEU A 114 -16.80 17.43 15.38
N VAL A 115 -16.55 16.38 16.16
CA VAL A 115 -15.30 15.59 16.10
C VAL A 115 -15.06 15.06 14.69
N PHE A 116 -16.11 14.57 14.03
CA PHE A 116 -16.06 13.97 12.69
C PHE A 116 -16.09 14.99 11.54
N MET A 117 -16.29 16.28 11.83
CA MET A 117 -16.32 17.36 10.84
C MET A 117 -15.12 17.35 9.88
N PRO A 118 -13.86 17.15 10.31
CA PRO A 118 -12.72 17.05 9.40
C PRO A 118 -12.86 15.91 8.37
N LEU A 119 -13.42 14.76 8.78
CA LEU A 119 -13.64 13.62 7.89
C LEU A 119 -14.75 13.90 6.88
N PHE A 120 -15.80 14.62 7.27
CA PHE A 120 -16.85 15.07 6.35
C PHE A 120 -16.33 16.00 5.26
N PHE A 121 -15.28 16.78 5.52
CA PHE A 121 -14.56 17.55 4.49
C PHE A 121 -13.56 16.70 3.71
N ALA A 122 -12.86 15.78 4.38
CA ALA A 122 -11.88 14.90 3.75
C ALA A 122 -12.51 13.98 2.69
N SER A 123 -13.74 13.49 2.89
CA SER A 123 -14.39 12.58 1.95
C SER A 123 -14.72 13.24 0.59
N PRO A 124 -15.40 14.40 0.49
CA PRO A 124 -15.62 15.10 -0.78
C PRO A 124 -14.31 15.55 -1.46
N MET A 125 -13.34 16.02 -0.67
CA MET A 125 -12.02 16.36 -1.23
C MET A 125 -11.31 15.13 -1.79
N SER A 126 -11.45 13.99 -1.13
CA SER A 126 -10.96 12.70 -1.64
C SER A 126 -11.67 12.27 -2.92
N VAL A 127 -12.98 12.50 -3.06
CA VAL A 127 -13.69 12.24 -4.33
C VAL A 127 -13.13 13.10 -5.46
N ALA A 128 -12.93 14.40 -5.23
CA ALA A 128 -12.33 15.29 -6.22
C ALA A 128 -10.89 14.85 -6.57
N ALA A 129 -10.11 14.44 -5.56
CA ALA A 129 -8.77 13.88 -5.74
C ALA A 129 -8.78 12.58 -6.55
N CYS A 130 -9.77 11.71 -6.35
CA CYS A 130 -9.94 10.48 -7.11
C CYS A 130 -10.23 10.78 -8.59
N VAL A 131 -11.19 11.66 -8.87
CA VAL A 131 -11.52 12.08 -10.25
C VAL A 131 -10.30 12.70 -10.95
N TRP A 132 -9.55 13.54 -10.23
CA TRP A 132 -8.33 14.13 -10.75
C TRP A 132 -7.23 13.07 -10.97
N GLY A 133 -7.01 12.16 -10.02
CA GLY A 133 -5.96 11.15 -10.10
C GLY A 133 -6.22 10.09 -11.18
N PHE A 134 -7.48 9.69 -11.42
CA PHE A 134 -7.83 8.81 -12.55
C PHE A 134 -7.49 9.43 -13.91
N ARG A 135 -7.60 10.76 -14.05
CA ARG A 135 -7.20 11.43 -15.30
C ARG A 135 -5.69 11.48 -15.52
N HIS A 136 -4.90 11.28 -14.48
CA HIS A 136 -3.44 11.39 -14.52
C HIS A 136 -2.74 10.07 -14.15
N ASP A 137 -3.45 8.94 -14.25
CA ASP A 137 -2.97 7.58 -13.98
C ASP A 137 -2.21 7.42 -12.65
N ARG A 138 -2.75 8.05 -11.59
CA ARG A 138 -2.13 8.05 -10.26
C ARG A 138 -2.68 6.92 -9.39
N SER A 139 -1.79 6.23 -8.67
CA SER A 139 -2.18 5.35 -7.56
C SER A 139 -2.80 6.16 -6.42
N LEU A 140 -4.10 5.95 -6.19
CA LEU A 140 -4.89 6.58 -5.13
C LEU A 140 -5.29 5.49 -4.13
N GLU A 141 -4.73 5.52 -2.92
CA GLU A 141 -5.04 4.50 -1.91
C GLU A 141 -5.86 5.12 -0.77
N LEU A 142 -5.31 6.12 -0.09
CA LEU A 142 -5.97 6.80 1.02
C LEU A 142 -7.20 7.60 0.55
N GLU A 143 -7.11 8.24 -0.61
CA GLU A 143 -8.22 8.99 -1.19
C GLU A 143 -9.43 8.09 -1.47
N ILE A 144 -9.21 6.90 -2.04
CA ILE A 144 -10.28 5.94 -2.29
C ILE A 144 -10.91 5.51 -0.95
N MET A 145 -10.10 5.17 0.05
CA MET A 145 -10.58 4.77 1.38
C MET A 145 -11.43 5.86 2.05
N CYS A 146 -11.00 7.13 2.01
CA CYS A 146 -11.76 8.24 2.57
C CYS A 146 -13.05 8.53 1.78
N SER A 147 -13.03 8.36 0.46
CA SER A 147 -14.21 8.61 -0.38
C SER A 147 -15.32 7.58 -0.18
N VAL A 148 -14.98 6.29 -0.15
CA VAL A 148 -15.95 5.18 -0.02
C VAL A 148 -16.56 5.12 1.39
N ASN A 149 -15.81 5.53 2.41
CA ASN A 149 -16.25 5.45 3.80
C ASN A 149 -17.01 6.67 4.33
N ILE A 150 -17.45 7.61 3.47
CA ILE A 150 -18.20 8.81 3.91
C ILE A 150 -19.43 8.44 4.75
N LEU A 151 -20.19 7.43 4.32
CA LEU A 151 -21.40 7.00 4.99
C LEU A 151 -21.08 6.35 6.35
N GLN A 152 -19.98 5.61 6.44
CA GLN A 152 -19.49 5.03 7.68
C GLN A 152 -19.18 6.11 8.72
N PHE A 153 -18.48 7.17 8.31
CA PHE A 153 -18.15 8.28 9.20
C PHE A 153 -19.39 8.97 9.75
N ILE A 154 -20.41 9.17 8.90
CA ILE A 154 -21.69 9.77 9.31
C ILE A 154 -22.41 8.87 10.32
N PHE A 155 -22.57 7.57 10.02
CA PHE A 155 -23.28 6.65 10.91
C PHE A 155 -22.57 6.49 12.27
N ILE A 156 -21.23 6.39 12.29
CA ILE A 156 -20.47 6.32 13.53
C ILE A 156 -20.70 7.60 14.36
N ALA A 157 -20.59 8.78 13.76
CA ALA A 157 -20.79 10.03 14.48
C ALA A 157 -22.20 10.12 15.09
N LEU A 158 -23.23 9.83 14.31
CA LEU A 158 -24.63 9.84 14.77
C LEU A 158 -24.89 8.80 15.87
N ARG A 159 -24.29 7.61 15.76
CA ARG A 159 -24.43 6.55 16.76
C ARG A 159 -23.74 6.94 18.07
N LEU A 160 -22.52 7.49 18.00
CA LEU A 160 -21.78 7.92 19.17
C LEU A 160 -22.46 9.10 19.90
N ASP A 161 -23.17 9.96 19.16
CA ASP A 161 -24.03 11.03 19.73
C ASP A 161 -25.40 10.53 20.22
N LYS A 162 -25.69 9.22 20.11
CA LYS A 162 -26.97 8.59 20.48
C LYS A 162 -28.18 9.19 19.74
N ILE A 163 -27.96 9.80 18.58
CA ILE A 163 -29.03 10.31 17.71
C ILE A 163 -29.75 9.13 17.03
N ILE A 164 -28.98 8.11 16.65
CA ILE A 164 -29.50 6.85 16.11
C ILE A 164 -29.36 5.71 17.14
N ALA A 165 -30.45 4.97 17.35
CA ALA A 165 -30.51 3.86 18.29
C ALA A 165 -30.12 2.50 17.67
N TRP A 166 -29.75 2.45 16.38
CA TRP A 166 -29.44 1.21 15.66
C TRP A 166 -28.27 0.42 16.23
N ASP A 167 -28.31 -0.90 16.07
CA ASP A 167 -27.20 -1.78 16.42
C ASP A 167 -25.93 -1.46 15.60
N TRP A 168 -24.76 -1.73 16.17
CA TRP A 168 -23.48 -1.52 15.52
C TRP A 168 -23.36 -2.33 14.23
N LEU A 169 -24.04 -3.47 14.14
CA LEU A 169 -24.17 -4.25 12.91
C LEU A 169 -24.69 -3.40 11.74
N VAL A 170 -25.71 -2.57 11.97
CA VAL A 170 -26.32 -1.70 10.94
C VAL A 170 -25.43 -0.48 10.68
N VAL A 171 -24.81 0.07 11.71
CA VAL A 171 -23.88 1.21 11.60
C VAL A 171 -22.66 0.86 10.75
N CYS A 172 -22.21 -0.40 10.76
CA CYS A 172 -21.08 -0.90 9.97
C CYS A 172 -21.45 -1.39 8.56
N VAL A 173 -22.70 -1.22 8.09
CA VAL A 173 -23.13 -1.63 6.72
C VAL A 173 -22.19 -1.18 5.60
N PRO A 174 -21.70 0.08 5.58
CA PRO A 174 -20.72 0.50 4.57
C PRO A 174 -19.42 -0.33 4.58
N LEU A 175 -18.90 -0.69 5.75
CA LEU A 175 -17.71 -1.54 5.89
C LEU A 175 -18.00 -2.99 5.46
N TRP A 176 -19.16 -3.54 5.79
CA TRP A 176 -19.58 -4.87 5.31
C TRP A 176 -19.61 -4.96 3.79
N ILE A 177 -20.09 -3.90 3.12
CA ILE A 177 -20.10 -3.80 1.66
C ILE A 177 -18.66 -3.81 1.13
N LEU A 178 -17.76 -3.00 1.71
CA LEU A 178 -16.36 -2.97 1.33
C LEU A 178 -15.68 -4.34 1.51
N MET A 179 -15.90 -4.99 2.65
CA MET A 179 -15.35 -6.31 2.94
C MET A 179 -15.92 -7.39 2.01
N SER A 180 -17.19 -7.27 1.62
CA SER A 180 -17.79 -8.15 0.59
C SER A 180 -17.07 -8.03 -0.74
N PHE A 181 -16.76 -6.81 -1.21
CA PHE A 181 -15.95 -6.61 -2.41
C PHE A 181 -14.54 -7.19 -2.28
N LEU A 182 -13.88 -7.01 -1.13
CA LEU A 182 -12.57 -7.61 -0.88
C LEU A 182 -12.61 -9.15 -0.89
N CYS A 183 -13.67 -9.75 -0.36
CA CYS A 183 -13.89 -11.20 -0.44
C CYS A 183 -14.04 -11.68 -1.89
N LEU A 184 -14.72 -10.93 -2.76
CA LEU A 184 -14.80 -11.25 -4.20
C LEU A 184 -13.43 -11.20 -4.88
N VAL A 185 -12.58 -10.23 -4.51
CA VAL A 185 -11.19 -10.14 -5.00
C VAL A 185 -10.37 -11.34 -4.54
N VAL A 186 -10.50 -11.77 -3.29
CA VAL A 186 -9.85 -12.98 -2.78
C VAL A 186 -10.30 -14.22 -3.57
N LEU A 187 -11.61 -14.38 -3.79
CA LEU A 187 -12.15 -15.50 -4.57
C LEU A 187 -11.62 -15.50 -6.01
N TYR A 188 -11.53 -14.33 -6.65
CA TYR A 188 -10.91 -14.19 -7.95
C TYR A 188 -9.47 -14.71 -7.95
N TYR A 189 -8.63 -14.30 -7.00
CA TYR A 189 -7.24 -14.77 -6.91
C TYR A 189 -7.13 -16.27 -6.62
N ILE A 190 -8.04 -16.84 -5.81
CA ILE A 190 -8.11 -18.28 -5.56
C ILE A 190 -8.43 -19.03 -6.85
N ILE A 191 -9.46 -18.61 -7.59
CA ILE A 191 -9.87 -19.26 -8.84
C ILE A 191 -8.73 -19.21 -9.86
N TRP A 192 -8.10 -18.06 -10.04
CA TRP A 192 -6.94 -17.93 -10.93
C TRP A 192 -5.77 -18.78 -10.47
N SER A 193 -5.45 -18.78 -9.18
CA SER A 193 -4.40 -19.64 -8.63
C SER A 193 -4.67 -21.12 -8.93
N MET A 194 -5.92 -21.58 -8.82
CA MET A 194 -6.30 -22.97 -9.14
C MET A 194 -6.22 -23.27 -10.63
N LEU A 195 -6.63 -22.33 -11.49
CA LEU A 195 -6.54 -22.46 -12.95
C LEU A 195 -5.06 -22.61 -13.40
N PHE A 196 -4.20 -21.71 -12.91
CA PHE A 196 -2.76 -21.71 -13.21
C PHE A 196 -2.01 -22.90 -12.60
N LEU A 197 -2.53 -23.48 -11.50
CA LEU A 197 -1.99 -24.71 -10.93
C LEU A 197 -2.24 -25.92 -11.84
N ARG A 198 -3.36 -25.93 -12.57
CA ARG A 198 -3.78 -27.02 -13.45
C ARG A 198 -3.20 -26.93 -14.87
N SER A 199 -2.88 -25.72 -15.34
CA SER A 199 -2.25 -25.53 -16.65
C SER A 199 -0.80 -26.04 -16.64
N VAL A 200 -0.52 -27.04 -17.47
CA VAL A 200 0.80 -27.67 -17.59
C VAL A 200 1.79 -26.80 -18.38
N ASP A 201 1.28 -25.93 -19.27
CA ASP A 201 2.08 -25.17 -20.24
C ASP A 201 2.58 -23.79 -19.75
N ILE A 202 2.39 -23.46 -18.47
CA ILE A 202 2.69 -22.12 -17.95
C ILE A 202 3.99 -22.11 -17.16
N ILE A 203 4.82 -21.08 -17.40
CA ILE A 203 6.09 -20.81 -16.73
C ILE A 203 5.91 -20.92 -15.21
N ALA A 204 6.70 -21.77 -14.56
CA ALA A 204 6.56 -22.11 -13.14
C ALA A 204 6.65 -20.89 -12.19
N GLU A 205 7.30 -19.82 -12.65
CA GLU A 205 7.42 -18.54 -11.94
C GLU A 205 6.07 -17.79 -11.84
N GLN A 206 5.33 -17.67 -12.94
CA GLN A 206 4.03 -17.00 -12.96
C GLN A 206 3.00 -17.72 -12.07
N ARG A 207 3.04 -19.06 -12.05
CA ARG A 207 2.22 -19.88 -11.15
C ARG A 207 2.51 -19.58 -9.67
N ARG A 208 3.79 -19.47 -9.29
CA ARG A 208 4.19 -19.14 -7.91
C ARG A 208 3.69 -17.75 -7.52
N THR A 209 3.70 -16.79 -8.42
CA THR A 209 3.18 -15.44 -8.17
C THR A 209 1.69 -15.45 -7.85
N TYR A 210 0.84 -16.08 -8.67
CA TYR A 210 -0.60 -16.13 -8.39
C TYR A 210 -0.94 -16.85 -7.08
N VAL A 211 -0.23 -17.95 -6.77
CA VAL A 211 -0.39 -18.67 -5.49
C VAL A 211 0.01 -17.77 -4.32
N THR A 212 1.16 -17.09 -4.41
CA THR A 212 1.65 -16.20 -3.35
C THR A 212 0.71 -15.01 -3.14
N MET A 213 0.16 -14.45 -4.22
CA MET A 213 -0.85 -13.38 -4.16
C MET A 213 -2.14 -13.88 -3.51
N ALA A 214 -2.66 -15.03 -3.92
CA ALA A 214 -3.87 -15.62 -3.33
C ALA A 214 -3.69 -15.86 -1.82
N VAL A 215 -2.57 -16.45 -1.40
CA VAL A 215 -2.26 -16.66 0.02
C VAL A 215 -2.19 -15.32 0.76
N SER A 216 -1.49 -14.33 0.21
CA SER A 216 -1.36 -13.01 0.82
C SER A 216 -2.73 -12.33 1.01
N TRP A 217 -3.57 -12.34 -0.01
CA TRP A 217 -4.92 -11.76 0.05
C TRP A 217 -5.83 -12.49 1.06
N ILE A 218 -5.74 -13.82 1.16
CA ILE A 218 -6.46 -14.60 2.19
C ILE A 218 -5.98 -14.19 3.59
N THR A 219 -4.66 -14.16 3.81
CA THR A 219 -4.07 -13.82 5.12
C THR A 219 -4.33 -12.35 5.52
N ILE A 220 -4.65 -11.47 4.58
CA ILE A 220 -5.05 -10.09 4.88
C ILE A 220 -6.56 -10.00 5.13
N VAL A 221 -7.39 -10.44 4.18
CA VAL A 221 -8.83 -10.16 4.19
C VAL A 221 -9.60 -11.01 5.19
N VAL A 222 -9.25 -12.30 5.34
CA VAL A 222 -9.98 -13.19 6.27
C VAL A 222 -9.81 -12.73 7.72
N PRO A 223 -8.58 -12.42 8.22
CA PRO A 223 -8.45 -11.93 9.58
C PRO A 223 -9.06 -10.53 9.78
N LEU A 224 -9.07 -9.66 8.76
CA LEU A 224 -9.80 -8.39 8.83
C LEU A 224 -11.32 -8.60 9.00
N LEU A 225 -11.90 -9.55 8.26
CA LEU A 225 -13.33 -9.88 8.38
C LEU A 225 -13.64 -10.45 9.76
N ILE A 226 -12.78 -11.33 10.28
CA ILE A 226 -12.92 -11.87 11.64
C ILE A 226 -12.86 -10.74 12.67
N PHE A 227 -11.91 -9.81 12.53
CA PHE A 227 -11.80 -8.64 13.40
C PHE A 227 -13.08 -7.80 13.37
N GLU A 228 -13.62 -7.51 12.19
CA GLU A 228 -14.86 -6.73 12.04
C GLU A 228 -16.05 -7.42 12.73
N ILE A 229 -16.24 -8.72 12.50
CA ILE A 229 -17.31 -9.51 13.15
C ILE A 229 -17.17 -9.46 14.67
N LEU A 230 -15.96 -9.71 15.19
CA LEU A 230 -15.72 -9.69 16.64
C LEU A 230 -15.93 -8.29 17.23
N LEU A 231 -15.52 -7.24 16.52
CA LEU A 231 -15.67 -5.86 16.94
C LEU A 231 -17.14 -5.48 17.04
N VAL A 232 -17.93 -5.70 15.99
CA VAL A 232 -19.36 -5.41 15.96
C VAL A 232 -20.07 -6.17 17.08
N TYR A 233 -19.82 -7.47 17.20
CA TYR A 233 -20.46 -8.32 18.20
C TYR A 233 -20.11 -7.89 19.64
N LYS A 234 -18.89 -7.39 19.87
CA LYS A 234 -18.50 -6.80 21.15
C LYS A 234 -19.15 -5.44 21.40
N LEU A 235 -19.20 -4.57 20.39
CA LEU A 235 -19.80 -3.23 20.51
C LEU A 235 -21.32 -3.29 20.78
N ASP A 236 -22.01 -4.31 20.29
CA ASP A 236 -23.41 -4.61 20.61
C ASP A 236 -23.59 -5.28 21.99
N GLY A 237 -22.50 -5.51 22.74
CA GLY A 237 -22.55 -6.00 24.11
C GLY A 237 -22.75 -7.51 24.24
N HIS A 238 -22.67 -8.27 23.15
CA HIS A 238 -22.85 -9.72 23.17
C HIS A 238 -21.61 -10.49 23.64
N ASN A 239 -20.44 -9.85 23.68
CA ASN A 239 -19.17 -10.50 23.99
C ASN A 239 -18.38 -9.81 25.10
N LYS A 240 -17.77 -10.61 25.99
CA LYS A 240 -16.89 -10.18 27.09
C LYS A 240 -15.40 -10.46 26.84
N LEU A 241 -15.02 -10.90 25.64
CA LEU A 241 -13.60 -11.09 25.27
C LEU A 241 -12.80 -9.81 25.53
N SER A 242 -11.52 -9.95 25.90
CA SER A 242 -10.58 -8.82 25.99
C SER A 242 -10.36 -8.16 24.63
N TYR A 243 -10.10 -6.85 24.62
CA TYR A 243 -9.78 -6.11 23.40
C TYR A 243 -8.47 -6.60 22.77
N VAL A 244 -7.48 -7.01 23.56
CA VAL A 244 -6.25 -7.65 23.06
C VAL A 244 -6.57 -8.86 22.19
N SER A 245 -7.38 -9.81 22.68
CA SER A 245 -7.75 -11.00 21.90
C SER A 245 -8.58 -10.66 20.66
N LEU A 246 -9.42 -9.62 20.76
CA LEU A 246 -10.24 -9.14 19.65
C LEU A 246 -9.39 -8.54 18.52
N PHE A 247 -8.28 -7.86 18.85
CA PHE A 247 -7.40 -7.19 17.89
C PHE A 247 -6.36 -8.13 17.24
N VAL A 248 -6.16 -9.35 17.75
CA VAL A 248 -5.20 -10.32 17.17
C VAL A 248 -5.38 -10.54 15.65
N PRO A 249 -6.60 -10.74 15.11
CA PRO A 249 -6.78 -10.91 13.67
C PRO A 249 -6.36 -9.66 12.87
N LEU A 250 -6.62 -8.44 13.40
CA LEU A 250 -6.15 -7.20 12.79
C LEU A 250 -4.62 -7.12 12.75
N TRP A 251 -3.94 -7.53 13.83
CA TRP A 251 -2.47 -7.54 13.88
C TRP A 251 -1.88 -8.50 12.86
N LEU A 252 -2.50 -9.67 12.65
CA LEU A 252 -2.08 -10.62 11.62
C LEU A 252 -2.15 -9.99 10.21
N SER A 253 -3.25 -9.30 9.89
CA SER A 253 -3.40 -8.60 8.61
C SER A 253 -2.39 -7.47 8.44
N LEU A 254 -2.15 -6.66 9.49
CA LEU A 254 -1.19 -5.56 9.47
C LEU A 254 0.26 -6.04 9.33
N VAL A 255 0.64 -7.13 10.01
CA VAL A 255 1.97 -7.75 9.84
C VAL A 255 2.14 -8.29 8.43
N THR A 256 1.10 -8.89 7.85
CA THR A 256 1.13 -9.38 6.46
C THR A 256 1.26 -8.24 5.45
N LEU A 257 0.51 -7.15 5.65
CA LEU A 257 0.65 -5.92 4.86
C LEU A 257 2.06 -5.32 4.99
N MET A 258 2.62 -5.30 6.20
CA MET A 258 3.98 -4.84 6.44
C MET A 258 5.00 -5.73 5.73
N ALA A 259 4.85 -7.06 5.78
CA ALA A 259 5.70 -7.99 5.04
C ALA A 259 5.60 -7.79 3.51
N SER A 260 4.41 -7.43 3.00
CA SER A 260 4.19 -7.17 1.57
C SER A 260 4.95 -5.95 1.05
N THR A 261 5.43 -5.05 1.92
CA THR A 261 6.17 -3.84 1.52
C THR A 261 7.60 -4.10 1.04
N PHE A 262 8.16 -5.29 1.29
CA PHE A 262 9.52 -5.69 0.88
C PHE A 262 9.59 -6.27 -0.54
N GLY A 263 8.53 -6.15 -1.33
CA GLY A 263 8.46 -6.62 -2.73
C GLY A 263 7.53 -5.79 -3.61
N GLN A 264 7.20 -4.57 -3.18
CA GLN A 264 6.40 -3.63 -3.95
C GLN A 264 7.32 -2.57 -4.52
N LYS A 265 7.41 -2.46 -5.85
CA LYS A 265 8.15 -1.40 -6.54
C LYS A 265 7.93 -0.06 -5.83
N GLY A 266 9.05 0.64 -5.54
CA GLY A 266 9.10 1.82 -4.68
C GLY A 266 7.98 2.81 -4.96
N GLY A 267 7.27 3.23 -3.91
CA GLY A 267 6.15 4.17 -4.01
C GLY A 267 6.56 5.60 -3.63
N ASN A 268 6.02 6.55 -4.39
CA ASN A 268 6.14 8.01 -4.30
C ASN A 268 7.58 8.56 -4.45
N HIS A 269 7.91 8.98 -5.68
CA HIS A 269 9.16 9.67 -6.05
C HIS A 269 9.39 11.03 -5.36
N TRP A 270 8.44 11.51 -4.54
CA TRP A 270 8.54 12.78 -3.81
C TRP A 270 8.68 12.63 -2.29
N TRP A 271 8.97 11.44 -1.79
CA TRP A 271 9.28 11.24 -0.37
C TRP A 271 10.48 12.14 0.05
N PHE A 272 10.23 13.16 0.88
CA PHE A 272 11.19 14.24 1.22
C PHE A 272 11.76 15.03 0.03
N GLY A 273 11.06 15.08 -1.12
CA GLY A 273 11.59 15.69 -2.33
C GLY A 273 12.80 14.94 -2.94
N ILE A 274 13.07 13.72 -2.46
CA ILE A 274 14.11 12.84 -2.97
C ILE A 274 13.58 12.19 -4.25
N ARG A 275 14.07 12.65 -5.40
CA ARG A 275 13.71 12.14 -6.75
C ARG A 275 14.35 10.79 -7.09
N LYS A 276 14.64 9.99 -6.07
CA LYS A 276 15.30 8.68 -6.16
C LYS A 276 14.58 7.73 -5.21
N ASP A 277 14.70 6.44 -5.45
CA ASP A 277 14.22 5.45 -4.48
C ASP A 277 14.88 5.71 -3.12
N PHE A 278 14.07 5.80 -2.08
CA PHE A 278 14.53 6.12 -0.73
C PHE A 278 15.65 5.19 -0.24
N CYS A 279 15.62 3.93 -0.64
CA CYS A 279 16.68 2.96 -0.33
C CYS A 279 17.99 3.29 -1.06
N LEU A 280 17.93 3.75 -2.31
CA LEU A 280 19.12 4.23 -3.02
C LEU A 280 19.68 5.49 -2.35
N PHE A 281 18.80 6.41 -1.91
CA PHE A 281 19.23 7.57 -1.13
C PHE A 281 19.86 7.18 0.22
N LEU A 282 19.28 6.23 0.95
CA LEU A 282 19.85 5.71 2.20
C LEU A 282 21.19 5.03 1.98
N LEU A 283 21.34 4.23 0.91
CA LEU A 283 22.61 3.60 0.55
C LEU A 283 23.67 4.63 0.10
N GLU A 284 23.25 5.76 -0.49
CA GLU A 284 24.14 6.89 -0.79
C GLU A 284 24.55 7.66 0.48
N LEU A 285 23.65 7.79 1.46
CA LEU A 285 23.89 8.53 2.71
C LEU A 285 24.66 7.72 3.76
N PHE A 286 24.51 6.40 3.77
CA PHE A 286 25.15 5.49 4.72
C PHE A 286 26.16 4.55 4.03
N PRO A 287 27.46 4.91 3.98
CA PRO A 287 28.48 4.11 3.28
C PRO A 287 28.64 2.69 3.86
N LEU A 288 28.41 2.51 5.16
CA LEU A 288 28.43 1.19 5.82
C LEU A 288 27.33 0.25 5.31
N LEU A 289 26.13 0.78 5.05
CA LEU A 289 25.02 0.01 4.49
C LEU A 289 25.26 -0.33 3.01
N ARG A 290 25.97 0.55 2.29
CA ARG A 290 26.41 0.31 0.91
C ARG A 290 27.41 -0.84 0.81
N GLU A 291 28.37 -0.92 1.72
CA GLU A 291 29.30 -2.05 1.79
C GLU A 291 28.58 -3.36 2.08
N TYR A 292 27.63 -3.37 3.03
CA TYR A 292 26.81 -4.56 3.34
C TYR A 292 25.93 -5.01 2.16
N GLY A 293 25.31 -4.07 1.44
CA GLY A 293 24.45 -4.36 0.29
C GLY A 293 25.21 -4.86 -0.95
N ASN A 294 26.53 -4.66 -1.00
CA ASN A 294 27.38 -5.08 -2.12
C ASN A 294 27.99 -6.48 -1.93
N ILE A 295 27.75 -7.13 -0.78
CA ILE A 295 28.14 -8.51 -0.51
C ILE A 295 27.03 -9.43 -1.03
N SER A 296 27.08 -9.79 -2.31
CA SER A 296 26.27 -10.89 -2.84
C SER A 296 26.99 -12.21 -2.55
N TYR A 297 26.44 -13.04 -1.66
CA TYR A 297 26.90 -14.42 -1.52
C TYR A 297 26.51 -15.20 -2.78
N ASN A 298 27.48 -15.46 -3.65
CA ASN A 298 27.37 -16.54 -4.63
C ASN A 298 27.56 -17.83 -3.83
N LEU A 299 26.46 -18.52 -3.52
CA LEU A 299 26.53 -19.92 -3.14
C LEU A 299 26.87 -20.67 -4.43
N GLN A 300 28.16 -20.85 -4.68
CA GLN A 300 28.66 -21.73 -5.72
C GLN A 300 28.19 -23.13 -5.33
N HIS A 301 27.23 -23.67 -6.10
CA HIS A 301 26.86 -25.06 -5.97
C HIS A 301 28.07 -25.84 -6.50
N ASP A 302 28.85 -26.44 -5.60
CA ASP A 302 29.88 -27.42 -5.96
C ASP A 302 29.17 -28.62 -6.59
N ASP A 303 29.03 -28.59 -7.92
CA ASP A 303 28.82 -29.80 -8.71
C ASP A 303 30.16 -30.54 -8.75
N SER A 304 30.45 -31.30 -7.69
CA SER A 304 31.61 -32.18 -7.63
C SER A 304 31.37 -33.40 -8.52
N ASP A 305 32.01 -33.38 -9.69
CA ASP A 305 32.64 -34.48 -10.41
C ASP A 305 32.07 -35.90 -10.22
N THR A 306 31.45 -36.43 -11.28
CA THR A 306 31.56 -37.85 -11.60
C THR A 306 32.07 -37.99 -13.03
N TYR A 307 33.34 -38.38 -13.10
CA TYR A 307 34.08 -38.75 -14.30
C TYR A 307 33.41 -39.96 -14.99
N GLU A 308 33.04 -39.83 -16.26
CA GLU A 308 33.21 -40.93 -17.22
C GLU A 308 33.74 -40.40 -18.55
N GLU A 309 34.97 -40.82 -18.79
CA GLU A 309 35.82 -40.73 -19.96
C GLU A 309 35.15 -41.36 -21.19
N THR A 310 35.26 -40.78 -22.40
CA THR A 310 35.59 -41.49 -23.66
C THR A 310 35.53 -40.58 -24.92
N ARG A 311 36.71 -40.43 -25.53
CA ARG A 311 37.07 -40.24 -26.97
C ARG A 311 37.04 -38.86 -27.65
N ALA A 312 38.22 -38.60 -28.22
CA ALA A 312 38.73 -37.45 -28.96
C ALA A 312 38.27 -37.37 -30.43
N VAL A 313 38.51 -36.19 -31.04
CA VAL A 313 39.03 -35.89 -32.43
C VAL A 313 38.55 -34.46 -32.85
N PRO A 314 39.32 -33.61 -33.59
CA PRO A 314 40.20 -32.55 -33.07
C PRO A 314 39.74 -31.11 -33.43
N GLU A 315 40.35 -30.10 -32.80
CA GLU A 315 40.18 -28.65 -33.11
C GLU A 315 40.64 -28.28 -34.53
N PRO A 316 40.14 -27.14 -35.07
CA PRO A 316 41.09 -26.02 -35.15
C PRO A 316 40.52 -24.60 -34.92
N LEU A 317 41.45 -23.78 -34.41
CA LEU A 317 41.61 -22.31 -34.51
C LEU A 317 40.96 -21.36 -33.47
N LYS A 318 41.84 -20.93 -32.55
CA LYS A 318 41.83 -19.70 -31.75
C LYS A 318 41.32 -18.44 -32.49
N VAL A 319 40.39 -17.73 -31.86
CA VAL A 319 40.33 -16.24 -31.84
C VAL A 319 39.88 -15.78 -30.44
N ALA A 320 40.57 -14.77 -29.89
CA ALA A 320 40.40 -14.19 -28.55
C ALA A 320 39.05 -13.44 -28.37
N PRO A 321 38.59 -13.17 -27.13
CA PRO A 321 37.23 -12.67 -26.87
C PRO A 321 37.16 -11.15 -27.06
N MET A 322 36.11 -10.69 -27.76
CA MET A 322 35.76 -9.27 -27.83
C MET A 322 34.33 -9.09 -27.31
N PHE A 323 34.23 -8.28 -26.26
CA PHE A 323 33.00 -7.84 -25.60
C PHE A 323 31.92 -7.39 -26.59
N PHE A 324 30.68 -7.87 -26.42
CA PHE A 324 29.49 -7.06 -26.69
C PHE A 324 28.32 -7.53 -25.79
N HIS A 325 27.98 -6.67 -24.83
CA HIS A 325 26.73 -6.67 -24.11
C HIS A 325 25.65 -6.11 -25.07
N LYS A 326 24.63 -6.90 -25.42
CA LYS A 326 23.39 -6.39 -26.01
C LYS A 326 22.23 -6.81 -25.11
N GLY A 327 21.55 -5.81 -24.57
CA GLY A 327 20.33 -5.97 -23.80
C GLY A 327 19.20 -6.52 -24.66
N VAL A 328 18.40 -7.39 -24.06
CA VAL A 328 17.12 -7.86 -24.61
C VAL A 328 16.05 -6.97 -24.02
N GLU A 329 15.46 -6.13 -24.87
CA GLU A 329 14.22 -5.41 -24.60
C GLU A 329 13.08 -6.42 -24.42
N ILE A 330 12.34 -6.25 -23.31
CA ILE A 330 11.13 -6.99 -23.00
C ILE A 330 9.98 -6.29 -23.76
N MET A 331 9.36 -6.99 -24.70
CA MET A 331 8.12 -6.55 -25.37
C MET A 331 6.96 -6.40 -24.37
N PRO A 332 6.09 -5.38 -24.54
CA PRO A 332 4.80 -5.30 -23.86
C PRO A 332 3.73 -6.20 -24.52
N PHE A 333 2.73 -6.59 -23.72
CA PHE A 333 1.60 -7.47 -24.04
C PHE A 333 0.81 -7.07 -25.31
N PRO A 334 0.21 -8.03 -26.05
CA PRO A 334 -0.70 -7.73 -27.14
C PRO A 334 -2.10 -7.41 -26.60
N GLU A 335 -2.46 -6.13 -26.63
CA GLU A 335 -3.83 -5.65 -26.48
C GLU A 335 -4.56 -5.84 -27.81
N LYS A 336 -5.66 -6.59 -27.81
CA LYS A 336 -6.55 -6.75 -28.98
C LYS A 336 -7.26 -5.42 -29.24
N TYR A 337 -6.71 -4.61 -30.14
CA TYR A 337 -7.46 -3.59 -30.85
C TYR A 337 -8.14 -4.22 -32.07
N PHE A 338 -9.45 -4.07 -32.18
CA PHE A 338 -10.18 -4.29 -33.43
C PHE A 338 -9.90 -3.10 -34.35
N ASP A 339 -9.33 -3.35 -35.53
CA ASP A 339 -9.23 -2.35 -36.59
C ASP A 339 -10.63 -1.98 -37.11
N PRO A 340 -10.95 -0.68 -37.31
CA PRO A 340 -12.13 -0.30 -38.08
C PRO A 340 -11.93 -0.67 -39.56
N PRO A 341 -13.01 -1.04 -40.29
CA PRO A 341 -12.90 -1.47 -41.68
C PRO A 341 -12.40 -0.34 -42.60
N PRO A 342 -11.73 -0.70 -43.71
CA PRO A 342 -11.15 0.28 -44.63
C PRO A 342 -12.22 1.17 -45.25
N LYS A 343 -11.94 2.48 -45.32
CA LYS A 343 -12.79 3.45 -46.03
C LYS A 343 -12.82 3.10 -47.51
N LEU A 344 -14.00 2.78 -48.01
CA LEU A 344 -14.29 2.65 -49.43
C LEU A 344 -14.18 4.05 -50.07
N SER A 345 -13.16 4.29 -50.88
CA SER A 345 -13.09 5.48 -51.74
C SER A 345 -14.03 5.26 -52.94
N LEU A 346 -15.16 5.97 -52.93
CA LEU A 346 -16.01 6.12 -54.11
C LEU A 346 -15.52 7.35 -54.88
N ASP A 347 -14.86 7.10 -56.02
CA ASP A 347 -14.62 8.13 -57.03
C ASP A 347 -15.96 8.51 -57.66
N ILE A 348 -16.32 9.78 -57.57
CA ILE A 348 -17.43 10.37 -58.33
C ILE A 348 -16.80 11.04 -59.56
N PRO A 349 -17.22 10.69 -60.79
CA PRO A 349 -16.74 11.36 -61.99
C PRO A 349 -17.31 12.78 -62.10
N ASP A 350 -16.52 13.64 -62.75
CA ASP A 350 -16.64 15.10 -62.88
C ASP A 350 -18.02 15.68 -63.20
#